data_AF-A0A2S8WXU6-F1
#
_entry.id   AF-A0A2S8WXU6-F1
#
_cell.length_a   1.000
_cell.length_b   1.000
_cell.length_c   1.000
_cell.angle_alpha   90.00
_cell.angle_beta   90.00
_cell.angle_gamma   90.00
#
_symmetry.space_group_name_H-M   'P 1'
#
loop_
_entity.id
_entity.type
_entity.pdbx_description
1 polymer ?
#
loop_
_entity_poly.entity_id
_entity_poly.type
_entity_poly.pdbx_seq_one_letter_code
_entity_poly.pdbx_strand_id
1 'polypeptide(L)' 'MGDIHKVAEPDHIIKDVVAKFSCRVLWSEGRPCLEYQREEELTQIEEYIRTVYNVELLDVFFTAVESLPVEP' A
#
# COMPACT_ATOMS: atom_id res chain seq x y z
N MET A 1 -22.78 19.22 8.21
CA MET A 1 -22.10 18.29 9.11
C MET A 1 -20.95 17.69 8.34
N GLY A 2 -19.71 18.04 8.68
CA GLY A 2 -18.53 17.46 8.05
C GLY A 2 -18.14 16.23 8.85
N ASP A 3 -18.42 15.05 8.33
CA ASP A 3 -17.88 13.81 8.86
C ASP A 3 -16.39 13.81 8.56
N ILE A 4 -15.61 14.28 9.54
CA ILE A 4 -14.16 14.21 9.51
C ILE A 4 -13.85 12.72 9.69
N HIS A 5 -13.87 11.98 8.58
CA HIS A 5 -13.26 10.66 8.53
C HIS A 5 -11.86 10.85 9.09
N LYS A 6 -11.60 10.23 10.23
CA LYS A 6 -10.29 10.17 10.84
C LYS A 6 -9.46 9.26 9.94
N VAL A 7 -9.05 9.79 8.79
CA VAL A 7 -8.23 9.08 7.81
C VAL A 7 -6.97 8.73 8.56
N ALA A 8 -6.71 7.43 8.75
CA ALA A 8 -5.46 6.99 9.33
C ALA A 8 -4.33 7.58 8.48
N GLU A 9 -3.31 8.14 9.12
CA GLU A 9 -2.20 8.73 8.38
C GLU A 9 -1.61 7.68 7.43
N PRO A 10 -1.30 8.02 6.18
CA PRO A 10 -0.82 7.04 5.19
C PRO A 10 0.41 6.29 5.72
N ASP A 11 1.28 6.93 6.50
CA ASP A 11 2.42 6.30 7.17
C ASP A 11 2.03 5.13 8.10
N HIS A 12 0.89 5.25 8.79
CA HIS A 12 0.37 4.18 9.63
C HIS A 12 -0.14 3.00 8.79
N ILE A 13 -0.89 3.30 7.72
CA ILE A 13 -1.41 2.26 6.80
C ILE A 13 -0.24 1.53 6.14
N ILE A 14 0.78 2.25 5.70
CA ILE A 14 1.99 1.70 5.08
C ILE A 14 2.69 0.72 6.05
N LYS A 15 2.89 1.12 7.30
CA LYS A 15 3.51 0.25 8.32
C LYS A 15 2.71 -1.02 8.56
N ASP A 16 1.40 -0.90 8.61
CA ASP A 16 0.51 -2.05 8.85
C ASP A 16 0.50 -3.03 7.66
N VAL A 17 0.43 -2.50 6.43
CA VAL A 17 0.52 -3.28 5.18
C VAL A 17 1.85 -4.03 5.10
N VAL A 18 2.99 -3.37 5.33
CA VAL A 18 4.32 -4.00 5.30
C VAL A 18 4.51 -5.04 6.42
N ALA A 19 3.80 -4.90 7.55
CA ALA A 19 3.84 -5.89 8.62
C ALA A 19 2.99 -7.14 8.31
N LYS A 20 1.96 -7.01 7.45
CA LYS A 20 1.02 -8.09 7.13
C LYS A 20 1.33 -8.84 5.84
N PHE A 21 1.86 -8.14 4.84
CA PHE A 21 2.06 -8.69 3.50
C PHE A 21 3.55 -8.78 3.16
N SER A 22 3.94 -9.72 2.30
CA SER A 22 5.34 -9.88 1.86
C SER A 22 5.69 -8.90 0.73
N CYS A 23 5.33 -7.62 0.95
CA CYS A 23 5.59 -6.49 0.06
C CYS A 23 6.68 -5.58 0.63
N ARG A 24 7.20 -4.69 -0.23
CA ARG A 24 8.15 -3.64 0.14
C ARG A 24 7.61 -2.28 -0.24
N VAL A 25 8.23 -1.24 0.31
CA VAL A 25 7.87 0.14 0.01
C VAL A 25 9.11 0.84 -0.50
N LEU A 26 9.05 1.23 -1.76
CA LEU A 26 10.04 2.06 -2.40
C LEU A 26 9.65 3.53 -2.22
N TRP A 27 10.64 4.40 -2.15
CA TRP A 27 10.39 5.84 -2.04
C TRP A 27 10.90 6.51 -3.30
N SER A 28 9.99 7.14 -4.05
CA SER A 28 10.30 7.87 -5.27
C SER A 28 9.79 9.31 -5.13
N GLU A 29 10.69 10.29 -5.24
CA GLU A 29 10.38 11.72 -5.04
C GLU A 29 9.66 12.03 -3.71
N GLY A 30 9.97 11.29 -2.65
CA GLY A 30 9.31 11.45 -1.35
C GLY A 30 7.90 10.85 -1.28
N ARG A 31 7.48 10.09 -2.30
CA ARG A 31 6.20 9.39 -2.33
C ARG A 31 6.40 7.87 -2.15
N PRO A 32 5.58 7.21 -1.33
CA PRO A 32 5.66 5.77 -1.12
C PRO A 32 5.10 5.02 -2.35
N CYS A 33 5.84 4.04 -2.84
CA CYS A 33 5.43 3.16 -3.93
C CYS A 33 5.42 1.72 -3.40
N LEU A 34 4.31 1.01 -3.60
CA LEU A 34 4.19 -0.38 -3.18
C LEU A 34 4.96 -1.27 -4.16
N GLU A 35 5.89 -2.07 -3.66
CA GLU A 35 6.53 -3.13 -4.42
C GLU A 35 5.96 -4.48 -3.98
N TYR A 36 5.31 -5.19 -4.90
CA TYR A 36 4.70 -6.51 -4.64
C TYR A 36 5.40 -7.59 -5.47
N GLN A 37 5.44 -8.84 -4.97
CA GLN A 37 6.06 -9.95 -5.69
C GLN A 37 5.07 -10.73 -6.57
N ARG A 38 3.79 -10.75 -6.20
CA ARG A 38 2.73 -11.47 -6.92
C ARG A 38 1.46 -10.62 -7.02
N GLU A 39 0.73 -10.74 -8.12
CA GLU A 39 -0.55 -10.05 -8.33
C GLU A 39 -1.61 -10.40 -7.26
N GLU A 40 -1.57 -11.63 -6.74
CA GLU A 40 -2.43 -12.06 -5.62
C GLU A 40 -2.20 -11.18 -4.38
N GLU A 41 -0.94 -10.85 -4.06
CA GLU A 41 -0.62 -9.99 -2.92
C GLU A 41 -1.14 -8.56 -3.14
N LEU A 42 -0.98 -8.02 -4.35
CA LEU A 42 -1.51 -6.70 -4.69
C LEU A 42 -3.03 -6.63 -4.46
N THR A 43 -3.75 -7.65 -4.93
CA THR A 43 -5.20 -7.75 -4.78
C THR A 43 -5.59 -7.83 -3.30
N GLN A 44 -4.88 -8.62 -2.50
CA GLN A 44 -5.14 -8.73 -1.07
C GLN A 44 -4.83 -7.43 -0.30
N ILE A 45 -3.77 -6.72 -0.68
CA ILE A 45 -3.40 -5.43 -0.07
C ILE A 45 -4.46 -4.37 -0.39
N GLU A 46 -4.92 -4.30 -1.65
CA GLU A 46 -5.96 -3.37 -2.08
C GLU A 46 -7.28 -3.62 -1.32
N GLU A 47 -7.72 -4.87 -1.24
CA GLU A 47 -8.92 -5.23 -0.50
C GLU A 47 -8.77 -4.94 1.00
N TYR A 48 -7.60 -5.21 1.58
CA TYR A 48 -7.32 -4.92 2.98
C TYR A 48 -7.41 -3.42 3.30
N ILE A 49 -6.76 -2.59 2.49
CA ILE A 49 -6.75 -1.13 2.68
C ILE A 49 -8.18 -0.59 2.58
N ARG A 50 -8.93 -1.06 1.58
CA ARG A 50 -10.33 -0.66 1.37
C ARG A 50 -11.25 -1.10 2.48
N THR A 51 -11.12 -2.33 2.99
CA THR A 51 -12.02 -2.87 4.02
C THR A 51 -11.70 -2.36 5.42
N VAL A 52 -10.42 -2.17 5.75
CA VAL A 52 -9.98 -1.76 7.09
C VAL A 52 -9.94 -0.25 7.26
N TYR A 53 -9.47 0.47 6.24
CA TYR A 53 -9.25 1.92 6.31
C TYR A 53 -10.24 2.72 5.47
N ASN A 54 -11.02 2.06 4.60
CA ASN A 54 -11.99 2.72 3.71
C ASN A 54 -11.35 3.82 2.85
N VAL A 55 -10.14 3.54 2.34
CA VAL A 55 -9.39 4.37 1.38
C VAL A 55 -8.94 3.50 0.21
N GLU A 56 -8.51 4.10 -0.89
CA GLU A 56 -7.97 3.36 -2.02
C GLU A 56 -6.46 3.14 -1.89
N LEU A 57 -5.93 2.13 -2.59
CA LEU A 57 -4.49 1.88 -2.64
C LEU A 57 -3.70 3.13 -3.04
N LEU A 58 -4.23 3.88 -4.02
CA LEU A 58 -3.59 5.08 -4.56
C LEU A 58 -3.72 6.34 -3.68
N ASP A 59 -4.59 6.31 -2.66
CA ASP A 59 -4.60 7.33 -1.61
C ASP A 59 -3.42 7.15 -0.63
N VAL A 60 -2.88 5.93 -0.55
CA VAL A 60 -1.82 5.55 0.38
C VAL A 60 -0.46 5.48 -0.32
N PHE A 61 -0.42 4.88 -1.51
CA PHE A 61 0.77 4.70 -2.33
C PHE A 61 0.64 5.47 -3.64
N PHE A 62 1.70 6.09 -4.11
CA PHE A 62 1.70 6.77 -5.40
C PHE A 62 1.50 5.81 -6.58
N THR A 63 2.06 4.61 -6.47
CA THR A 63 1.90 3.55 -7.47
C THR A 63 2.21 2.19 -6.85
N ALA A 64 1.82 1.11 -7.54
CA ALA A 64 2.22 -0.26 -7.24
C ALA A 64 3.08 -0.80 -8.39
N VAL A 65 4.21 -1.41 -8.06
CA VAL A 65 5.16 -1.98 -9.02
C VAL A 65 5.44 -3.43 -8.68
N GLU A 66 5.45 -4.28 -9.70
CA GLU A 66 5.88 -5.66 -9.55
C GLU A 66 7.40 -5.71 -9.34
N SER A 67 7.83 -6.50 -8.35
CA SER A 67 9.24 -6.70 -8.06
C SER A 67 9.87 -7.52 -9.19
N LEU A 68 10.95 -7.00 -9.77
CA LEU A 68 11.67 -7.71 -10.81
C LEU A 68 12.34 -8.96 -10.23
N PRO A 69 12.26 -10.11 -10.92
CA PRO A 69 13.04 -11.28 -10.52
C PRO A 69 14.52 -10.92 -10.55
N VAL A 70 15.26 -11.25 -9.49
CA VAL A 70 16.71 -11.05 -9.49
C VAL A 70 17.31 -11.98 -10.54
N GLU A 71 17.88 -11.40 -11.60
CA GLU A 71 18.61 -12.17 -12.60
C GLU A 71 19.84 -12.81 -11.91
N PRO A 72 20.13 -14.10 -12.15
CA PRO A 72 21.20 -14.85 -11.48
C PRO A 72 22.62 -14.45 -11.93
#